data_AF-A0A0F9ES58-F1
#
_entry.id   AF-A0A0F9ES58-F1
#
_cell.length_a   1.000
_cell.length_b   1.000
_cell.length_c   1.000
_cell.angle_alpha   90.00
_cell.angle_beta   90.00
_cell.angle_gamma   90.00
#
_symmetry.space_group_name_H-M   'P 1'
#
loop_
_entity.id
_entity.type
_entity.pdbx_description
1 polymer ?
#
loop_
_entity_poly.entity_id
_entity_poly.type
_entity_poly.pdbx_seq_one_letter_code
_entity_poly.pdbx_strand_id
1 'polypeptide(L)'
;MFSWVFDKFSALDYTRFLGDYQSGKSRGIDVIGCISYRPIFISGALTEAVLFRMIEKYKGTLVINEADIKQSDTENYIIKILNEGYEKRGAVIRLEKNGEKYDEIAYRVYSPKILATRKPFQDEATESRCYTIRMEETTREDIPYNLDEEFYSSAQELRNKLLQFRFDMYWKDLKPVSLKDLKIEPRLRQTFSSLLSIISSGEVRRKLEESMQKKQKKLIENRQSSVEYEILVIALNLIQAHGKARIKAISEKLNSVLQPKYPYTPQGIGKKLRDNLSLETKKDNQGSYLIDCDKFSARLKKYGIDKVIL
;
A
#
# COMPACT_ATOMS: atom_id res chain seq x y z
N MET A 1 1.82 -0.87 -19.72
CA MET A 1 1.04 -2.11 -19.95
C MET A 1 -0.08 -2.29 -18.94
N PHE A 2 0.19 -2.43 -17.62
CA PHE A 2 -0.85 -2.70 -16.61
C PHE A 2 -2.04 -1.71 -16.66
N SER A 3 -1.76 -0.40 -16.67
CA SER A 3 -2.80 0.63 -16.76
C SER A 3 -3.62 0.57 -18.05
N TRP A 4 -3.14 -0.09 -19.10
CA TRP A 4 -3.84 -0.22 -20.39
C TRP A 4 -4.82 -1.39 -20.45
N VAL A 5 -4.81 -2.29 -19.48
CA VAL A 5 -5.71 -3.45 -19.40
C VAL A 5 -6.30 -3.62 -18.00
N PHE A 6 -6.26 -2.56 -17.19
CA PHE A 6 -6.63 -2.59 -15.77
C PHE A 6 -8.07 -3.07 -15.54
N ASP A 7 -8.97 -2.78 -16.47
CA ASP A 7 -10.39 -3.15 -16.47
C ASP A 7 -10.64 -4.66 -16.56
N LYS A 8 -9.60 -5.45 -16.86
CA LYS A 8 -9.61 -6.92 -16.81
C LYS A 8 -9.44 -7.49 -15.40
N PHE A 9 -9.00 -6.68 -14.43
CA PHE A 9 -8.79 -7.13 -13.06
C PHE A 9 -9.94 -6.73 -12.15
N SER A 10 -10.08 -7.42 -11.01
CA SER A 10 -11.03 -7.06 -9.95
C SER A 10 -10.45 -6.05 -8.97
N ALA A 11 -9.13 -6.05 -8.83
CA ALA A 11 -8.39 -5.17 -7.94
C ALA A 11 -7.11 -4.66 -8.60
N LEU A 12 -6.66 -3.48 -8.18
CA LEU A 12 -5.47 -2.80 -8.67
C LEU A 12 -4.54 -2.48 -7.51
N ASP A 13 -3.26 -2.34 -7.83
CA ASP A 13 -2.27 -1.69 -6.97
C ASP A 13 -1.82 -0.37 -7.56
N TYR A 14 -1.38 0.52 -6.67
CA TYR A 14 -0.91 1.84 -7.04
C TYR A 14 0.60 1.86 -7.10
N THR A 15 1.16 2.48 -8.14
CA THR A 15 2.60 2.75 -8.16
C THR A 15 2.86 4.00 -7.35
N ARG A 16 3.75 3.92 -6.36
CA ARG A 16 4.08 5.09 -5.52
C ARG A 16 5.57 5.36 -5.53
N PHE A 17 5.94 6.58 -5.85
CA PHE A 17 7.29 7.11 -5.66
C PHE A 17 7.38 7.77 -4.29
N LEU A 18 8.25 7.24 -3.41
CA LEU A 18 8.45 7.71 -2.04
C LEU A 18 9.89 8.16 -1.86
N GLY A 19 10.10 9.37 -1.35
CA GLY A 19 11.45 9.94 -1.18
C GLY A 19 11.39 11.40 -0.77
N ASP A 20 12.50 11.95 -0.30
CA ASP A 20 12.55 13.33 0.21
C ASP A 20 12.53 14.37 -0.93
N TYR A 21 12.55 15.67 -0.61
CA TYR A 21 12.70 16.74 -1.60
C TYR A 21 13.90 16.49 -2.54
N GLN A 22 13.79 16.94 -3.80
CA GLN A 22 14.81 16.76 -4.85
C GLN A 22 15.16 15.31 -5.28
N SER A 23 14.44 14.29 -4.81
CA SER A 23 14.64 12.89 -5.24
C SER A 23 14.07 12.51 -6.63
N GLY A 24 13.64 13.46 -7.46
CA GLY A 24 13.12 13.15 -8.80
C GLY A 24 11.73 12.48 -8.86
N LYS A 25 10.97 12.40 -7.75
CA LYS A 25 9.61 11.82 -7.73
C LYS A 25 8.66 12.41 -8.77
N SER A 26 8.62 13.75 -8.89
CA SER A 26 7.76 14.45 -9.85
C SER A 26 8.08 14.01 -11.28
N ARG A 27 9.37 13.98 -11.64
CA ARG A 27 9.83 13.47 -12.93
C ARG A 27 9.41 12.01 -13.14
N GLY A 28 9.50 11.17 -12.12
CA GLY A 28 9.07 9.77 -12.19
C GLY A 28 7.59 9.59 -12.50
N ILE A 29 6.72 10.34 -11.82
CA ILE A 29 5.26 10.29 -12.08
C ILE A 29 4.90 10.89 -13.43
N ASP A 30 5.60 11.93 -13.88
CA ASP A 30 5.39 12.56 -15.19
C ASP A 30 5.71 11.58 -16.31
N VAL A 31 6.89 10.96 -16.25
CA VAL A 31 7.33 10.00 -17.27
C VAL A 31 6.39 8.80 -17.38
N ILE A 32 6.02 8.17 -16.26
CA ILE A 32 5.10 7.02 -16.29
C ILE A 32 3.67 7.47 -16.64
N GLY A 33 3.25 8.63 -16.15
CA GLY A 33 1.96 9.23 -16.46
C GLY A 33 1.78 9.44 -17.95
N CYS A 34 2.77 10.04 -18.63
CA CYS A 34 2.73 10.33 -20.06
C CYS A 34 2.48 9.07 -20.92
N ILE A 35 2.91 7.88 -20.48
CA ILE A 35 2.74 6.64 -21.25
C ILE A 35 1.59 5.76 -20.73
N SER A 36 0.86 6.23 -19.72
CA SER A 36 -0.25 5.50 -19.11
C SER A 36 -1.54 5.66 -19.89
N TYR A 37 -2.51 4.78 -19.63
CA TYR A 37 -3.82 4.86 -20.28
C TYR A 37 -4.60 6.07 -19.76
N ARG A 38 -4.90 7.02 -20.66
CA ARG A 38 -5.69 8.24 -20.40
C ARG A 38 -5.23 8.93 -19.11
N PRO A 39 -4.00 9.45 -19.04
CA PRO A 39 -3.48 10.01 -17.80
C PRO A 39 -4.26 11.26 -17.40
N ILE A 40 -4.53 11.38 -16.11
CA ILE A 40 -5.18 12.52 -15.48
C ILE A 40 -4.22 13.06 -14.45
N PHE A 41 -3.49 14.12 -14.82
CA PHE A 41 -2.53 14.78 -13.94
C PHE A 41 -3.26 15.70 -12.97
N ILE A 42 -3.01 15.46 -11.68
CA ILE A 42 -3.57 16.22 -10.57
C ILE A 42 -2.41 16.94 -9.89
N SER A 43 -2.40 18.27 -10.01
CA SER A 43 -1.45 19.16 -9.35
C SER A 43 -2.22 20.25 -8.59
N GLY A 44 -1.89 20.46 -7.31
CA GLY A 44 -2.45 21.55 -6.51
C GLY A 44 -3.88 21.33 -6.00
N ALA A 45 -4.51 22.42 -5.54
CA ALA A 45 -5.79 22.44 -4.83
C ALA A 45 -6.99 22.17 -5.76
N LEU A 46 -7.17 20.93 -6.17
CA LEU A 46 -8.42 20.45 -6.76
C LEU A 46 -9.42 20.11 -5.65
N THR A 47 -10.65 20.58 -5.79
CA THR A 47 -11.71 20.18 -4.86
C THR A 47 -12.00 18.69 -5.04
N GLU A 48 -12.32 18.04 -3.94
CA GLU A 48 -12.71 16.62 -3.91
C GLU A 48 -13.81 16.30 -4.94
N ALA A 49 -14.83 17.16 -5.05
CA ALA A 49 -15.96 16.95 -5.95
C ALA A 49 -15.54 16.85 -7.43
N VAL A 50 -14.52 17.61 -7.83
CA VAL A 50 -13.98 17.55 -9.20
C VAL A 50 -13.27 16.22 -9.43
N LEU A 51 -12.52 15.74 -8.44
CA LEU A 51 -11.69 14.54 -8.56
C LEU A 51 -12.54 13.29 -8.86
N PHE A 52 -13.62 13.06 -8.11
CA PHE A 52 -14.51 11.92 -8.36
C PHE A 52 -15.15 11.95 -9.75
N ARG A 53 -15.62 13.14 -10.17
CA ARG A 53 -16.24 13.32 -11.49
C ARG A 53 -15.24 13.07 -12.62
N MET A 54 -13.99 13.52 -12.46
CA MET A 54 -12.94 13.27 -13.45
C MET A 54 -12.63 11.78 -13.56
N ILE A 55 -12.49 11.08 -12.43
CA ILE A 55 -12.22 9.63 -12.44
C ILE A 55 -13.37 8.87 -13.11
N GLU A 56 -14.63 9.14 -12.72
CA GLU A 56 -15.80 8.50 -13.32
C GLU A 56 -15.92 8.82 -14.83
N LYS A 57 -15.70 10.08 -15.24
CA LYS A 57 -15.85 10.50 -16.63
C LYS A 57 -14.79 9.87 -17.53
N TYR A 58 -13.52 9.94 -17.14
CA TYR A 58 -12.41 9.57 -18.02
C TYR A 58 -11.99 8.09 -17.87
N LYS A 59 -12.18 7.52 -16.67
CA LYS A 59 -11.80 6.13 -16.33
C LYS A 59 -10.35 5.82 -16.72
N GLY A 60 -9.49 6.79 -16.46
CA GLY A 60 -8.08 6.80 -16.84
C GLY A 60 -7.13 6.66 -15.65
N THR A 61 -5.84 6.75 -15.91
CA THR A 61 -4.80 6.64 -14.87
C THR A 61 -4.68 7.95 -14.11
N LEU A 62 -4.94 7.92 -12.81
CA LEU A 62 -4.82 9.10 -11.96
C LEU A 62 -3.37 9.30 -11.54
N VAL A 63 -2.80 10.47 -11.81
CA VAL A 63 -1.42 10.82 -11.46
C VAL A 63 -1.46 11.93 -10.43
N ILE A 64 -1.10 11.63 -9.17
CA ILE A 64 -1.18 12.58 -8.06
C ILE A 64 0.23 12.92 -7.59
N ASN A 65 0.59 14.19 -7.72
CA ASN A 65 1.78 14.72 -7.08
C ASN A 65 1.46 15.16 -5.64
N GLU A 66 2.42 14.98 -4.73
CA GLU A 66 2.31 15.34 -3.31
C GLU A 66 1.05 14.77 -2.62
N ALA A 67 0.78 13.47 -2.81
CA ALA A 67 -0.43 12.83 -2.28
C ALA A 67 -0.46 12.73 -0.74
N ASP A 68 0.62 13.10 -0.03
CA ASP A 68 0.77 13.04 1.43
C ASP A 68 0.59 14.42 2.11
N ILE A 69 -0.32 15.25 1.60
CA ILE A 69 -0.67 16.56 2.18
C ILE A 69 -1.16 16.36 3.62
N LYS A 70 -0.32 16.70 4.60
CA LYS A 70 -0.69 16.59 6.02
C LYS A 70 -1.87 17.49 6.37
N GLN A 71 -2.80 16.95 7.16
CA GLN A 71 -3.76 17.70 8.01
C GLN A 71 -4.66 18.67 7.24
N SER A 72 -5.27 18.20 6.15
CA SER A 72 -6.36 18.91 5.51
C SER A 72 -7.52 17.95 5.25
N ASP A 73 -8.74 18.48 5.11
CA ASP A 73 -9.90 17.67 4.68
C ASP A 73 -9.59 16.92 3.37
N THR A 74 -8.73 17.48 2.52
CA THR A 74 -8.21 16.89 1.29
C THR A 74 -7.50 15.55 1.50
N GLU A 75 -6.73 15.37 2.58
CA GLU A 75 -6.03 14.10 2.89
C GLU A 75 -7.05 12.95 3.08
N ASN A 76 -8.10 13.22 3.86
CA ASN A 76 -9.16 12.25 4.13
C ASN A 76 -9.89 11.82 2.85
N TYR A 77 -10.06 12.74 1.90
CA TYR A 77 -10.71 12.45 0.63
C TYR A 77 -9.84 11.67 -0.34
N ILE A 78 -8.56 12.00 -0.44
CA ILE A 78 -7.60 11.21 -1.22
C ILE A 78 -7.55 9.79 -0.64
N ILE A 79 -7.44 9.62 0.67
CA ILE A 79 -7.45 8.30 1.31
C ILE A 79 -8.71 7.52 0.95
N LYS A 80 -9.91 8.12 0.99
CA LYS A 80 -11.16 7.46 0.54
C LYS A 80 -11.10 7.03 -0.92
N ILE A 81 -10.62 7.89 -1.82
CA ILE A 81 -10.44 7.57 -3.24
C ILE A 81 -9.47 6.41 -3.44
N LEU A 82 -8.37 6.40 -2.69
CA LEU A 82 -7.38 5.34 -2.76
C LEU A 82 -7.93 4.02 -2.18
N ASN A 83 -8.67 4.08 -1.08
CA ASN A 83 -9.23 2.92 -0.41
C ASN A 83 -10.41 2.29 -1.14
N GLU A 84 -11.22 3.06 -1.87
CA GLU A 84 -12.31 2.52 -2.69
C GLU A 84 -11.86 2.25 -4.13
N GLY A 85 -10.97 3.08 -4.68
CA GLY A 85 -10.58 3.05 -6.09
C GLY A 85 -9.68 1.90 -6.52
N TYR A 86 -9.35 0.99 -5.60
CA TYR A 86 -8.53 -0.17 -5.90
C TYR A 86 -9.38 -1.35 -6.35
N GLU A 87 -10.67 -1.42 -6.03
CA GLU A 87 -11.57 -2.51 -6.42
C GLU A 87 -12.60 -2.06 -7.45
N LYS A 88 -12.92 -2.96 -8.39
CA LYS A 88 -13.78 -2.66 -9.55
C LYS A 88 -15.19 -2.21 -9.18
N ARG A 89 -15.67 -2.61 -8.00
CA ARG A 89 -16.99 -2.26 -7.46
C ARG A 89 -16.94 -1.09 -6.47
N GLY A 90 -15.76 -0.58 -6.14
CA GLY A 90 -15.59 0.52 -5.20
C GLY A 90 -16.16 1.82 -5.75
N ALA A 91 -16.90 2.53 -4.89
CA ALA A 91 -17.52 3.79 -5.22
C ALA A 91 -17.56 4.70 -4.00
N VAL A 92 -17.52 6.01 -4.24
CA VAL A 92 -17.70 7.03 -3.20
C VAL A 92 -19.07 7.67 -3.40
N ILE A 93 -19.92 7.56 -2.38
CA ILE A 93 -21.26 8.14 -2.39
C ILE A 93 -21.19 9.59 -1.89
N ARG A 94 -21.85 10.49 -2.61
CA ARG A 94 -21.91 11.92 -2.31
C ARG A 94 -23.36 12.40 -2.40
N LEU A 95 -23.75 13.27 -1.47
CA LEU A 95 -24.98 14.04 -1.60
C LEU A 95 -24.71 15.25 -2.49
N GLU A 96 -25.46 15.36 -3.58
CA GLU A 96 -25.41 16.50 -4.49
C GLU A 96 -26.71 17.28 -4.45
N LYS A 97 -26.60 18.60 -4.41
CA LYS A 97 -27.77 19.47 -4.44
C LYS A 97 -28.31 19.55 -5.86
N ASN A 98 -29.59 19.24 -6.03
CA ASN A 98 -30.33 19.33 -7.28
C ASN A 98 -31.59 20.18 -7.03
N GLY A 99 -31.47 21.49 -7.28
CA GLY A 99 -32.49 22.47 -6.87
C GLY A 99 -32.63 22.53 -5.35
N GLU A 100 -33.82 22.22 -4.83
CA GLU A 100 -34.11 22.16 -3.39
C GLU A 100 -33.90 20.75 -2.78
N LYS A 101 -33.67 19.73 -3.61
CA LYS A 101 -33.47 18.35 -3.17
C LYS A 101 -32.00 17.97 -3.13
N TYR A 102 -31.69 16.91 -2.41
CA TYR A 102 -30.38 16.28 -2.39
C TYR A 102 -30.49 14.88 -2.98
N ASP A 103 -29.66 14.60 -3.99
CA ASP A 103 -29.57 13.29 -4.64
C ASP A 103 -28.29 12.57 -4.18
N GLU A 104 -28.40 11.27 -3.91
CA GLU A 104 -27.26 10.41 -3.59
C GLU A 104 -26.61 9.92 -4.88
N ILE A 105 -25.40 10.39 -5.18
CA ILE A 105 -24.65 10.00 -6.38
C ILE A 105 -23.47 9.12 -5.98
N ALA A 106 -23.42 7.91 -6.56
CA ALA A 106 -22.29 6.99 -6.41
C ALA A 106 -21.27 7.20 -7.54
N TYR A 107 -20.09 7.70 -7.20
CA TYR A 107 -18.97 7.87 -8.13
C TYR A 107 -18.04 6.66 -8.09
N ARG A 108 -17.85 5.97 -9.22
CA ARG A 108 -16.86 4.89 -9.33
C ARG A 108 -15.47 5.51 -9.42
N VAL A 109 -14.65 5.18 -8.45
CA VAL A 109 -13.26 5.67 -8.34
C VAL A 109 -12.23 4.62 -8.73
N TYR A 110 -12.70 3.48 -9.24
CA TYR A 110 -11.87 2.39 -9.72
C TYR A 110 -11.01 2.82 -10.90
N SER A 111 -9.71 2.98 -10.65
CA SER A 111 -8.75 3.32 -11.70
C SER A 111 -7.31 3.08 -11.26
N PRO A 112 -6.37 2.89 -12.20
CA PRO A 112 -4.94 2.86 -11.89
C PRO A 112 -4.52 4.20 -11.31
N LYS A 113 -3.61 4.18 -10.33
CA LYS A 113 -3.10 5.40 -9.70
C LYS A 113 -1.58 5.37 -9.58
N ILE A 114 -0.99 6.52 -9.87
CA ILE A 114 0.44 6.79 -9.74
C ILE A 114 0.57 7.94 -8.74
N LEU A 115 1.34 7.71 -7.68
CA LEU A 115 1.42 8.61 -6.53
C LEU A 115 2.86 9.06 -6.34
N ALA A 116 3.08 10.33 -6.03
CA ALA A 116 4.32 10.81 -5.42
C ALA A 116 4.03 11.25 -3.99
N THR A 117 4.80 10.74 -3.03
CA THR A 117 4.66 11.09 -1.61
C THR A 117 6.03 11.37 -0.99
N ARG A 118 6.11 12.28 -0.03
CA ARG A 118 7.33 12.47 0.78
C ARG A 118 7.39 11.46 1.92
N LYS A 119 6.25 11.15 2.53
CA LYS A 119 6.12 10.23 3.67
C LYS A 119 5.13 9.09 3.38
N PRO A 120 5.23 7.96 4.11
CA PRO A 120 4.18 6.96 4.14
C PRO A 120 2.84 7.57 4.58
N PHE A 121 1.74 7.07 4.03
CA PHE A 121 0.39 7.28 4.56
C PHE A 121 0.30 6.71 5.97
N GLN A 122 -0.50 7.34 6.82
CA GLN A 122 -0.78 6.84 8.16
C GLN A 122 -1.74 5.64 8.13
N ASP A 123 -2.65 5.62 7.14
CA ASP A 123 -3.60 4.54 6.95
C ASP A 123 -2.90 3.29 6.37
N GLU A 124 -2.77 2.24 7.17
CA GLU A 124 -2.13 0.98 6.78
C GLU A 124 -2.82 0.33 5.58
N ALA A 125 -4.14 0.52 5.46
CA ALA A 125 -4.89 -0.01 4.34
C ALA A 125 -4.41 0.65 3.03
N THR A 126 -4.33 1.97 2.98
CA THR A 126 -3.79 2.72 1.83
C THR A 126 -2.34 2.34 1.54
N GLU A 127 -1.49 2.24 2.58
CA GLU A 127 -0.10 1.81 2.46
C GLU A 127 0.03 0.44 1.79
N SER A 128 -0.81 -0.52 2.20
CA SER A 128 -0.75 -1.88 1.67
C SER A 128 -1.07 -1.96 0.18
N ARG A 129 -1.83 -1.00 -0.37
CA ARG A 129 -2.22 -0.94 -1.79
C ARG A 129 -1.15 -0.32 -2.69
N CYS A 130 -0.05 0.17 -2.10
CA CYS A 130 1.01 0.84 -2.84
C CYS A 130 2.19 -0.09 -3.14
N TYR A 131 2.47 -0.29 -4.43
CA TYR A 131 3.78 -0.70 -4.89
C TYR A 131 4.74 0.48 -4.79
N THR A 132 5.43 0.60 -3.65
CA THR A 132 6.39 1.69 -3.41
C THR A 132 7.72 1.46 -4.11
N ILE A 133 8.19 2.48 -4.82
CA ILE A 133 9.53 2.69 -5.36
C ILE A 133 10.15 3.80 -4.50
N ARG A 134 11.25 3.47 -3.81
CA ARG A 134 11.97 4.47 -3.01
C ARG A 134 12.90 5.23 -3.93
N MET A 135 12.77 6.54 -3.92
CA MET A 135 13.51 7.46 -4.76
C MET A 135 14.62 8.11 -3.95
N GLU A 136 15.79 8.20 -4.56
CA GLU A 136 16.97 8.89 -4.07
C GLU A 136 17.39 9.90 -5.13
N GLU A 137 18.20 10.89 -4.74
CA GLU A 137 18.75 11.84 -5.69
C GLU A 137 19.60 11.11 -6.74
N THR A 138 19.44 11.50 -8.00
CA THR A 138 20.18 10.88 -9.09
C THR A 138 21.60 11.43 -9.14
N THR A 139 22.58 10.55 -9.29
CA THR A 139 23.98 10.94 -9.58
C THR A 139 24.25 10.97 -11.08
N ARG A 140 23.26 10.66 -11.91
CA ARG A 140 23.37 10.65 -13.36
C ARG A 140 23.26 12.07 -13.92
N GLU A 141 24.24 12.44 -14.74
CA GLU A 141 24.31 13.74 -15.42
C GLU A 141 23.70 13.72 -16.83
N ASP A 142 23.41 12.53 -17.37
CA ASP A 142 22.86 12.34 -18.73
C ASP A 142 21.34 12.53 -18.82
N ILE A 143 20.68 12.89 -17.71
CA ILE A 143 19.23 13.06 -17.66
C ILE A 143 18.88 14.54 -17.91
N PRO A 144 18.13 14.86 -18.97
CA PRO A 144 17.73 16.23 -19.25
C PRO A 144 16.89 16.86 -18.14
N TYR A 145 17.21 18.11 -17.78
CA TYR A 145 16.47 18.87 -16.76
C TYR A 145 15.01 19.10 -17.11
N ASN A 146 14.67 19.17 -18.40
CA ASN A 146 13.31 19.33 -18.90
C ASN A 146 12.93 18.15 -19.79
N LEU A 147 11.64 17.84 -19.88
CA LEU A 147 11.13 16.90 -20.89
C LEU A 147 10.97 17.67 -22.19
N ASP A 148 11.68 17.24 -23.22
CA ASP A 148 11.74 17.88 -24.54
C ASP A 148 10.76 17.24 -25.54
N GLU A 149 10.73 17.76 -26.77
CA GLU A 149 9.87 17.26 -27.84
C GLU A 149 10.19 15.80 -28.22
N GLU A 150 11.47 15.40 -28.16
CA GLU A 150 11.90 14.03 -28.43
C GLU A 150 11.28 13.05 -27.43
N PHE A 151 11.26 13.41 -26.14
CA PHE A 151 10.56 12.66 -25.12
C PHE A 151 9.07 12.51 -25.44
N TYR A 152 8.37 13.60 -25.77
CA TYR A 152 6.92 13.55 -26.02
C TYR A 152 6.58 12.75 -27.29
N SER A 153 7.41 12.85 -28.33
CA SER A 153 7.31 12.04 -29.55
C SER A 153 7.47 10.55 -29.22
N SER A 154 8.55 10.20 -28.50
CA SER A 154 8.81 8.83 -28.06
C SER A 154 7.69 8.28 -27.16
N ALA A 155 7.16 9.10 -26.26
CA ALA A 155 6.03 8.74 -25.41
C ALA A 155 4.77 8.50 -26.24
N GLN A 156 4.52 9.30 -27.28
CA GLN A 156 3.40 9.09 -28.20
C GLN A 156 3.53 7.77 -28.97
N GLU A 157 4.70 7.47 -29.52
CA GLU A 157 4.94 6.18 -30.18
C GLU A 157 4.69 5.00 -29.24
N LEU A 158 5.14 5.11 -27.99
CA LEU A 158 4.91 4.06 -26.99
C LEU A 158 3.42 3.95 -26.64
N ARG A 159 2.69 5.06 -26.50
CA ARG A 159 1.23 5.04 -26.32
C ARG A 159 0.52 4.36 -27.48
N ASN A 160 0.95 4.58 -28.73
CA ASN A 160 0.37 3.92 -29.91
C ASN A 160 0.57 2.40 -29.85
N LYS A 161 1.78 1.95 -29.50
CA LYS A 161 2.07 0.52 -29.27
C LYS A 161 1.25 -0.05 -28.10
N LEU A 162 1.08 0.71 -27.03
CA LEU A 162 0.28 0.30 -25.87
C LEU A 162 -1.23 0.26 -26.17
N LEU A 163 -1.71 1.10 -27.09
CA LEU A 163 -3.08 1.02 -27.59
C LEU A 163 -3.30 -0.26 -28.40
N GLN A 164 -2.36 -0.59 -29.30
CA GLN A 164 -2.40 -1.88 -30.00
C GLN A 164 -2.38 -3.04 -29.00
N PHE A 165 -1.49 -3.01 -28.01
CA PHE A 165 -1.45 -3.99 -26.94
C PHE A 165 -2.80 -4.14 -26.21
N ARG A 166 -3.51 -3.04 -25.94
CA ARG A 166 -4.86 -3.08 -25.34
C ARG A 166 -5.84 -3.82 -26.25
N PHE A 167 -5.81 -3.58 -27.56
CA PHE A 167 -6.66 -4.31 -28.51
C PHE A 167 -6.32 -5.80 -28.56
N ASP A 168 -5.04 -6.15 -28.60
CA ASP A 168 -4.58 -7.55 -28.61
C ASP A 168 -4.98 -8.31 -27.34
N MET A 169 -5.10 -7.59 -26.22
CA MET A 169 -5.51 -8.13 -24.93
C MET A 169 -7.03 -8.10 -24.71
N TYR A 170 -7.79 -7.39 -25.56
CA TYR A 170 -9.21 -7.13 -25.30
C TYR A 170 -10.06 -8.41 -25.26
N TRP A 171 -9.76 -9.38 -26.12
CA TRP A 171 -10.49 -10.65 -26.18
C TRP A 171 -9.85 -11.77 -25.34
N LYS A 172 -8.69 -11.51 -24.72
CA LYS A 172 -8.01 -12.49 -23.89
C LYS A 172 -8.64 -12.56 -22.51
N ASP A 173 -8.84 -13.79 -22.04
CA ASP A 173 -9.23 -14.06 -20.67
C ASP A 173 -7.99 -14.02 -19.76
N LEU A 174 -7.67 -12.83 -19.28
CA LEU A 174 -6.53 -12.61 -18.36
C LEU A 174 -6.91 -13.10 -16.96
N LYS A 175 -6.57 -14.35 -16.67
CA LYS A 175 -6.69 -14.90 -15.32
C LYS A 175 -5.44 -14.57 -14.50
N PRO A 176 -5.57 -14.02 -13.28
CA PRO A 176 -4.44 -13.84 -12.39
C PRO A 176 -3.68 -15.15 -12.17
N VAL A 177 -2.35 -15.09 -12.22
CA VAL A 177 -1.51 -16.27 -12.02
C VAL A 177 -1.65 -16.75 -10.58
N SER A 178 -1.85 -18.06 -10.39
CA SER A 178 -1.91 -18.64 -9.04
C SER A 178 -0.53 -18.58 -8.38
N LEU A 179 -0.46 -17.90 -7.25
CA LEU A 179 0.73 -17.78 -6.40
C LEU A 179 0.45 -18.32 -4.98
N LYS A 180 -0.46 -19.31 -4.89
CA LYS A 180 -0.91 -19.88 -3.61
C LYS A 180 0.19 -20.60 -2.85
N ASP A 181 1.09 -21.26 -3.56
CA ASP A 181 2.17 -22.06 -2.98
C ASP A 181 3.31 -21.19 -2.43
N LEU A 182 3.33 -19.90 -2.79
CA LEU A 182 4.30 -18.95 -2.28
C LEU A 182 3.87 -18.41 -0.92
N LYS A 183 4.78 -18.51 0.06
CA LYS A 183 4.69 -17.87 1.38
C LYS A 183 4.92 -16.36 1.28
N ILE A 184 4.03 -15.67 0.58
CA ILE A 184 4.00 -14.23 0.43
C ILE A 184 2.72 -13.64 1.01
N GLU A 185 2.78 -12.36 1.36
CA GLU A 185 1.61 -11.66 1.89
C GLU A 185 0.46 -11.62 0.87
N PRO A 186 -0.80 -11.72 1.33
CA PRO A 186 -1.97 -11.73 0.45
C PRO A 186 -2.00 -10.57 -0.53
N ARG A 187 -1.58 -9.37 -0.10
CA ARG A 187 -1.63 -8.20 -0.95
C ARG A 187 -0.56 -8.21 -2.04
N LEU A 188 0.67 -8.56 -1.67
CA LEU A 188 1.77 -8.78 -2.61
C LEU A 188 1.37 -9.86 -3.65
N ARG A 189 0.69 -10.92 -3.20
CA ARG A 189 0.15 -11.97 -4.07
C ARG A 189 -0.82 -11.40 -5.11
N GLN A 190 -1.75 -10.56 -4.68
CA GLN A 190 -2.74 -9.92 -5.56
C GLN A 190 -2.07 -9.05 -6.63
N THR A 191 -1.07 -8.24 -6.25
CA THR A 191 -0.29 -7.39 -7.16
C THR A 191 0.41 -8.21 -8.23
N PHE A 192 1.22 -9.16 -7.79
CA PHE A 192 2.08 -9.91 -8.70
C PHE A 192 1.29 -10.89 -9.55
N SER A 193 0.18 -11.45 -9.05
CA SER A 193 -0.69 -12.32 -9.85
C SER A 193 -1.25 -11.61 -11.09
N SER A 194 -1.63 -10.34 -10.96
CA SER A 194 -2.17 -9.53 -12.05
C SER A 194 -1.07 -9.11 -13.02
N LEU A 195 0.09 -8.67 -12.52
CA LEU A 195 1.25 -8.30 -13.35
C LEU A 195 1.80 -9.49 -14.14
N LEU A 196 1.90 -10.67 -13.52
CA LEU A 196 2.40 -11.88 -14.18
C LEU A 196 1.44 -12.40 -15.26
N SER A 197 0.14 -12.08 -15.16
CA SER A 197 -0.84 -12.48 -16.19
C SER A 197 -0.68 -11.74 -17.52
N ILE A 198 -0.06 -10.56 -17.51
CA ILE A 198 0.11 -9.70 -18.70
C ILE A 198 1.51 -9.75 -19.30
N ILE A 199 2.46 -10.42 -18.64
CA ILE A 199 3.86 -10.48 -19.05
C ILE A 199 4.17 -11.85 -19.64
N SER A 200 4.51 -11.86 -20.92
CA SER A 200 4.93 -13.06 -21.65
C SER A 200 6.46 -13.28 -21.64
N SER A 201 7.26 -12.22 -21.49
CA SER A 201 8.72 -12.32 -21.51
C SER A 201 9.24 -13.01 -20.24
N GLY A 202 9.98 -14.10 -20.43
CA GLY A 202 10.62 -14.85 -19.34
C GLY A 202 11.63 -14.01 -18.53
N GLU A 203 12.36 -13.12 -19.19
CA GLU A 203 13.32 -12.23 -18.52
C GLU A 203 12.62 -11.22 -17.60
N VAL A 204 11.58 -10.55 -18.11
CA VAL A 204 10.79 -9.58 -17.32
C VAL A 204 10.08 -10.28 -16.18
N ARG A 205 9.56 -11.49 -16.43
CA ARG A 205 8.95 -12.34 -15.41
C ARG A 205 9.91 -12.65 -14.28
N ARG A 206 11.13 -13.10 -14.59
CA ARG A 206 12.17 -13.36 -13.57
C ARG A 206 12.49 -12.10 -12.75
N LYS A 207 12.65 -10.95 -13.41
CA LYS A 207 12.90 -9.65 -12.74
C LYS A 207 11.76 -9.27 -11.78
N LEU A 208 10.51 -9.55 -12.15
CA LEU A 208 9.37 -9.33 -11.27
C LEU A 208 9.36 -10.31 -10.09
N GLU A 209 9.63 -11.59 -10.31
CA GLU A 209 9.69 -12.60 -9.24
C GLU A 209 10.79 -12.26 -8.23
N GLU A 210 11.97 -11.82 -8.68
CA GLU A 210 13.04 -11.29 -7.81
C GLU A 210 12.60 -10.06 -7.03
N SER A 211 11.92 -9.13 -7.69
CA SER A 211 11.38 -7.92 -7.06
C SER A 211 10.33 -8.25 -5.99
N MET A 212 9.49 -9.26 -6.25
CA MET A 212 8.50 -9.78 -5.31
C MET A 212 9.18 -10.34 -4.06
N GLN A 213 10.20 -11.19 -4.23
CA GLN A 213 10.93 -11.79 -3.11
C GLN A 213 11.65 -10.73 -2.26
N LYS A 214 12.33 -9.77 -2.91
CA LYS A 214 12.98 -8.64 -2.21
C LYS A 214 11.96 -7.83 -1.39
N LYS A 215 10.77 -7.58 -1.94
CA LYS A 215 9.70 -6.87 -1.23
C LYS A 215 9.16 -7.68 -0.05
N GLN A 216 8.91 -8.98 -0.22
CA GLN A 216 8.48 -9.84 0.87
C GLN A 216 9.50 -9.83 2.01
N LYS A 217 10.80 -9.95 1.69
CA LYS A 217 11.88 -9.92 2.68
C LYS A 217 11.87 -8.60 3.46
N LYS A 218 11.81 -7.47 2.75
CA LYS A 218 11.78 -6.13 3.37
C LYS A 218 10.55 -5.92 4.25
N LEU A 219 9.39 -6.48 3.89
CA LEU A 219 8.19 -6.43 4.75
C LEU A 219 8.39 -7.19 6.06
N ILE A 220 9.03 -8.37 6.00
CA ILE A 220 9.38 -9.15 7.20
C ILE A 220 10.40 -8.40 8.05
N GLU A 221 11.48 -7.89 7.45
CA GLU A 221 12.52 -7.11 8.14
C GLU A 221 11.92 -5.88 8.85
N ASN A 222 11.06 -5.12 8.16
CA ASN A 222 10.38 -3.97 8.76
C ASN A 222 9.53 -4.38 9.97
N ARG A 223 8.79 -5.49 9.88
CA ARG A 223 8.03 -6.01 11.02
C ARG A 223 8.92 -6.42 12.16
N GLN A 224 10.03 -7.10 11.88
CA GLN A 224 10.99 -7.53 12.90
C GLN A 224 11.67 -6.35 13.61
N SER A 225 11.80 -5.20 12.95
CA SER A 225 12.30 -3.97 13.58
C SER A 225 11.25 -3.19 14.39
N SER A 226 9.99 -3.64 14.43
CA SER A 226 8.90 -2.92 15.09
C SER A 226 8.87 -3.16 16.60
N VAL A 227 8.32 -2.19 17.35
CA VAL A 227 8.06 -2.35 18.80
C VAL A 227 7.09 -3.52 19.05
N GLU A 228 6.14 -3.72 18.13
CA GLU A 228 5.19 -4.82 18.16
C GLU A 228 5.88 -6.19 18.08
N TYR A 229 6.96 -6.32 17.31
CA TYR A 229 7.78 -7.54 17.28
C TYR A 229 8.44 -7.80 18.63
N GLU A 230 9.06 -6.79 19.23
CA GLU A 230 9.70 -6.93 20.55
C GLU A 230 8.69 -7.33 21.63
N ILE A 231 7.48 -6.74 21.60
CA ILE A 231 6.37 -7.14 22.48
C ILE A 231 6.05 -8.62 22.33
N LEU A 232 5.95 -9.13 21.08
CA LEU A 232 5.64 -10.53 20.80
C LEU A 232 6.75 -11.47 21.26
N VAL A 233 8.02 -11.12 21.04
CA VAL A 233 9.18 -11.92 21.49
C VAL A 233 9.24 -11.99 23.01
N ILE A 234 9.07 -10.86 23.70
CA ILE A 234 9.05 -10.82 25.17
C ILE A 234 7.88 -11.63 25.72
N ALA A 235 6.70 -11.50 25.12
CA ALA A 235 5.52 -12.26 25.50
C ALA A 235 5.74 -13.77 25.34
N LEU A 236 6.31 -14.21 24.22
CA LEU A 236 6.61 -15.63 23.96
C LEU A 236 7.56 -16.19 25.01
N ASN A 237 8.65 -15.47 25.30
CA ASN A 237 9.62 -15.88 26.31
C ASN A 237 8.99 -16.00 27.72
N LEU A 238 8.08 -15.09 28.07
CA LEU A 238 7.36 -15.14 29.36
C LEU A 238 6.38 -16.31 29.42
N ILE A 239 5.67 -16.60 28.32
CA ILE A 239 4.77 -17.76 28.24
C ILE A 239 5.57 -19.07 28.36
N GLN A 240 6.70 -19.19 27.67
CA GLN A 240 7.54 -20.38 27.77
C GLN A 240 8.15 -20.58 29.16
N ALA A 241 8.56 -19.50 29.84
CA ALA A 241 9.17 -19.59 31.16
C ALA A 241 8.16 -19.79 32.29
N HIS A 242 6.95 -19.25 32.17
CA HIS A 242 6.00 -19.14 33.30
C HIS A 242 4.56 -19.56 32.97
N GLY A 243 4.30 -20.06 31.76
CA GLY A 243 2.97 -20.43 31.26
C GLY A 243 2.05 -19.25 30.94
N LYS A 244 2.47 -18.00 31.22
CA LYS A 244 1.65 -16.79 31.03
C LYS A 244 2.49 -15.54 30.84
N ALA A 245 2.01 -14.61 30.01
CA ALA A 245 2.60 -13.29 29.84
C ALA A 245 1.73 -12.19 30.43
N ARG A 246 2.13 -11.65 31.59
CA ARG A 246 1.52 -10.48 32.23
C ARG A 246 1.93 -9.21 31.51
N ILE A 247 0.97 -8.32 31.22
CA ILE A 247 1.25 -7.05 30.52
C ILE A 247 2.26 -6.18 31.26
N LYS A 248 2.19 -6.16 32.61
CA LYS A 248 3.16 -5.43 33.43
C LYS A 248 4.59 -5.92 33.21
N ALA A 249 4.80 -7.24 33.22
CA ALA A 249 6.12 -7.85 32.99
C ALA A 249 6.64 -7.60 31.57
N ILE A 250 5.75 -7.60 30.57
CA ILE A 250 6.11 -7.22 29.18
C ILE A 250 6.59 -5.77 29.14
N SER A 251 5.85 -4.86 29.77
CA SER A 251 6.17 -3.43 29.84
C SER A 251 7.54 -3.18 30.48
N GLU A 252 7.83 -3.84 31.59
CA GLU A 252 9.10 -3.73 32.32
C GLU A 252 10.27 -4.25 31.46
N LYS A 253 10.15 -5.44 30.86
CA LYS A 253 11.19 -5.98 29.97
C LYS A 253 11.38 -5.12 28.73
N LEU A 254 10.31 -4.64 28.10
CA LEU A 254 10.41 -3.82 26.89
C LEU A 254 11.15 -2.51 27.16
N ASN A 255 10.87 -1.85 28.29
CA ASN A 255 11.58 -0.63 28.68
C ASN A 255 13.06 -0.89 28.98
N SER A 256 13.39 -2.06 29.56
CA SER A 256 14.78 -2.47 29.79
C SER A 256 15.54 -2.71 28.49
N VAL A 257 14.89 -3.28 27.47
CA VAL A 257 15.50 -3.62 26.18
C VAL A 257 15.65 -2.40 25.29
N LEU A 258 14.59 -1.61 25.12
CA LEU A 258 14.55 -0.50 24.17
C LEU A 258 15.07 0.83 24.73
N GLN A 259 15.14 0.97 26.06
CA GLN A 259 15.52 2.20 26.76
C GLN A 259 14.93 3.47 26.12
N PRO A 260 13.60 3.52 25.91
CA PRO A 260 12.98 4.60 25.16
C PRO A 260 13.04 5.92 25.94
N LYS A 261 13.05 7.05 25.22
CA LYS A 261 12.96 8.40 25.82
C LYS A 261 11.73 8.56 26.74
N TYR A 262 10.62 7.90 26.38
CA TYR A 262 9.41 7.84 27.19
C TYR A 262 9.05 6.37 27.46
N PRO A 263 8.96 5.93 28.72
CA PRO A 263 8.65 4.55 29.06
C PRO A 263 7.29 4.11 28.52
N TYR A 264 7.23 2.90 27.97
CA TYR A 264 5.98 2.23 27.66
C TYR A 264 5.28 1.85 28.97
N THR A 265 4.03 2.26 29.13
CA THR A 265 3.18 1.87 30.27
C THR A 265 2.44 0.57 29.98
N PRO A 266 2.02 -0.18 31.02
CA PRO A 266 1.20 -1.39 30.82
C PRO A 266 -0.09 -1.09 30.02
N GLN A 267 -0.70 0.08 30.22
CA GLN A 267 -1.86 0.53 29.47
C GLN A 267 -1.52 0.76 27.99
N GLY A 268 -0.37 1.36 27.69
CA GLY A 268 0.13 1.56 26.34
C GLY A 268 0.43 0.24 25.62
N ILE A 269 1.01 -0.73 26.31
CA ILE A 269 1.21 -2.10 25.78
C ILE A 269 -0.15 -2.76 25.51
N GLY A 270 -1.10 -2.68 26.44
CA GLY A 270 -2.46 -3.19 26.25
C GLY A 270 -3.17 -2.57 25.06
N LYS A 271 -2.96 -1.26 24.82
CA LYS A 271 -3.48 -0.57 23.63
C LYS A 271 -2.83 -1.10 22.35
N LYS A 272 -1.50 -1.21 22.29
CA LYS A 272 -0.78 -1.77 21.11
C LYS A 272 -1.19 -3.22 20.81
N LEU A 273 -1.38 -4.04 21.85
CA LEU A 273 -1.85 -5.42 21.70
C LEU A 273 -3.22 -5.48 21.01
N ARG A 274 -4.16 -4.62 21.42
CA ARG A 274 -5.50 -4.57 20.82
C ARG A 274 -5.50 -3.92 19.44
N ASP A 275 -4.92 -2.73 19.32
CA ASP A 275 -5.06 -1.88 18.13
C ASP A 275 -4.18 -2.39 16.97
N ASN A 276 -2.95 -2.81 17.24
CA ASN A 276 -1.97 -3.17 16.21
C ASN A 276 -1.85 -4.70 16.01
N LEU A 277 -1.98 -5.47 17.10
CA LEU A 277 -1.80 -6.93 17.06
C LEU A 277 -3.12 -7.71 17.08
N SER A 278 -4.25 -7.04 17.33
CA SER A 278 -5.57 -7.66 17.53
C SER A 278 -5.53 -8.84 18.51
N LEU A 279 -4.72 -8.70 19.57
CA LEU A 279 -4.62 -9.62 20.69
C LEU A 279 -5.42 -9.05 21.86
N GLU A 280 -6.36 -9.85 22.33
CA GLU A 280 -7.16 -9.52 23.51
C GLU A 280 -6.37 -9.81 24.79
N THR A 281 -6.81 -9.17 25.87
CA THR A 281 -6.18 -9.30 27.17
C THR A 281 -7.19 -9.84 28.17
N LYS A 282 -6.89 -10.96 28.82
CA LYS A 282 -7.74 -11.58 29.85
C LYS A 282 -7.28 -11.15 31.24
N LYS A 283 -8.21 -10.90 32.16
CA LYS A 283 -7.90 -10.58 33.56
C LYS A 283 -7.77 -11.89 34.34
N ASP A 284 -6.68 -12.06 35.08
CA ASP A 284 -6.49 -13.22 35.96
C ASP A 284 -7.20 -13.04 37.31
N ASN A 285 -7.30 -14.12 38.08
CA ASN A 285 -7.94 -14.13 39.39
C ASN A 285 -7.27 -13.18 40.41
N GLN A 286 -6.05 -12.71 40.13
CA GLN A 286 -5.30 -11.75 40.94
C GLN A 286 -5.44 -10.31 40.40
N GLY A 287 -6.32 -10.08 39.44
CA GLY A 287 -6.61 -8.78 38.86
C GLY A 287 -5.60 -8.28 37.83
N SER A 288 -4.60 -9.08 37.47
CA SER A 288 -3.58 -8.75 36.47
C SER A 288 -4.05 -9.10 35.05
N TYR A 289 -3.66 -8.29 34.07
CA TYR A 289 -3.97 -8.54 32.66
C TYR A 289 -2.90 -9.42 31.99
N LEU A 290 -3.35 -10.43 31.27
CA LEU A 290 -2.56 -11.43 30.54
C LEU A 290 -2.87 -11.35 29.04
N ILE A 291 -1.92 -11.72 28.18
CA ILE A 291 -2.20 -11.95 26.75
C ILE A 291 -3.08 -13.19 26.58
N ASP A 292 -4.08 -13.11 25.70
CA ASP A 292 -4.87 -14.25 25.27
C ASP A 292 -4.09 -15.13 24.26
N CYS A 293 -3.77 -16.36 24.65
CA CYS A 293 -2.93 -17.28 23.87
C CYS A 293 -3.60 -17.82 22.60
N ASP A 294 -4.93 -17.84 22.54
CA ASP A 294 -5.68 -18.50 21.45
C ASP A 294 -5.37 -17.89 20.07
N LYS A 295 -5.12 -16.57 20.02
CA LYS A 295 -4.77 -15.82 18.79
C LYS A 295 -3.28 -15.54 18.65
N PHE A 296 -2.46 -15.95 19.63
CA PHE A 296 -1.06 -15.57 19.73
C PHE A 296 -0.18 -16.22 18.65
N SER A 297 -0.36 -17.51 18.40
CA SER A 297 0.40 -18.28 17.40
C SER A 297 0.25 -17.75 15.96
N ALA A 298 -0.97 -17.36 15.57
CA ALA A 298 -1.22 -16.79 14.24
C ALA A 298 -0.51 -15.45 14.03
N ARG A 299 -0.37 -14.65 15.11
CA ARG A 299 0.33 -13.36 15.07
C ARG A 299 1.85 -13.55 15.04
N LEU A 300 2.41 -14.48 15.80
CA LEU A 300 3.84 -14.82 15.73
C LEU A 300 4.27 -15.14 14.29
N LYS A 301 3.48 -15.97 13.58
CA LYS A 301 3.75 -16.33 12.18
C LYS A 301 3.72 -15.13 11.23
N LYS A 302 2.82 -14.15 11.44
CA LYS A 302 2.77 -12.91 10.63
C LYS A 302 4.04 -12.06 10.76
N TYR A 303 4.71 -12.15 11.89
CA TYR A 303 5.95 -11.43 12.20
C TYR A 303 7.22 -12.26 11.91
N GLY A 304 7.07 -13.43 11.26
CA GLY A 304 8.20 -14.29 10.91
C GLY A 304 8.81 -15.03 12.10
N ILE A 305 8.08 -15.14 13.21
CA ILE A 305 8.49 -15.93 14.38
C ILE A 305 7.99 -17.35 14.15
N ASP A 306 8.78 -18.14 13.41
CA ASP A 306 8.43 -19.53 13.03
C ASP A 306 8.75 -20.56 14.13
N LYS A 307 9.33 -20.12 15.25
CA LYS A 307 9.85 -21.02 16.29
C LYS A 307 8.97 -21.08 17.55
N VAL A 308 8.54 -22.31 17.80
CA VAL A 308 8.27 -23.00 19.07
C VAL A 308 6.80 -23.13 19.48
N ILE A 309 6.42 -24.41 19.51
CA ILE A 309 5.30 -25.07 20.19
C ILE A 309 4.93 -24.29 21.47
N LEU A 310 3.69 -23.78 21.51
CA LEU A 310 3.01 -23.40 22.75
C LEU A 310 2.38 -24.64 23.36
#